data_AF-A0A1Y2K661-F1
#
_entry.id   AF-A0A1Y2K661-F1
#
_cell.length_a   1.000
_cell.length_b   1.000
_cell.length_c   1.000
_cell.angle_alpha   90.00
_cell.angle_beta   90.00
_cell.angle_gamma   90.00
#
_symmetry.space_group_name_H-M   'P 1'
#
loop_
_entity.id
_entity.type
_entity.pdbx_description
1 polymer ?
#
loop_
_entity_poly.entity_id
_entity_poly.type
_entity_poly.pdbx_seq_one_letter_code
_entity_poly.pdbx_strand_id
1 'polypeptide(L)'
;MLWLIIGAPPIATLCLTILASVGLMWEWEKLQGAVNQQRFVWWAGGAALFQMLAYVGQSRLIPWVLLIVLFNRIAIEALRYDGKSQDRQGASRIALSLFGLIYAALPLALLMEIRLLDQGPAWICLALFVIWATDSGAYFTGRAMGNVKLAPRLSPKKTREGAIGGLVVGLSAGTLTAYAFELPLSYGHAFAAAAIISLAGQMGDLVESFFKREAAVKDSGGLIPGHGGLLDRLDSLLFATPLYYAYLLWMGLL
;
A
#
# COMPACT_ATOMS: atom_id res chain seq x y z
N MET A 1 -4.36 9.49 16.05
CA MET A 1 -3.96 8.46 15.07
C MET A 1 -3.18 7.32 15.74
N LEU A 2 -2.03 7.55 16.37
CA LEU A 2 -1.26 6.51 17.09
C LEU A 2 -2.05 5.76 18.18
N TRP A 3 -2.93 6.43 18.92
CA TRP A 3 -3.80 5.78 19.91
C TRP A 3 -4.74 4.72 19.31
N LEU A 4 -5.23 4.96 18.07
CA LEU A 4 -6.04 3.98 17.35
C LEU A 4 -5.23 2.76 16.91
N ILE A 5 -3.90 2.85 16.92
CA ILE A 5 -3.01 1.74 16.57
C ILE A 5 -2.61 1.00 17.84
N ILE A 6 -2.16 1.73 18.87
CA ILE A 6 -1.61 1.13 20.11
C ILE A 6 -2.72 0.60 21.03
N GLY A 7 -3.78 1.36 21.25
CA GLY A 7 -4.80 1.04 22.26
C GLY A 7 -6.09 0.43 21.71
N ALA A 8 -6.31 0.49 20.40
CA ALA A 8 -7.57 0.00 19.83
C ALA A 8 -7.57 -1.54 19.71
N PRO A 9 -8.75 -2.18 19.89
CA PRO A 9 -8.88 -3.60 19.62
C PRO A 9 -8.65 -3.91 18.13
N PRO A 10 -8.22 -5.12 17.77
CA PRO A 10 -8.02 -5.52 16.37
C PRO A 10 -9.24 -5.26 15.47
N ILE A 11 -10.46 -5.41 15.99
CA ILE A 11 -11.69 -5.12 15.24
C ILE A 11 -11.78 -3.66 14.76
N ALA A 12 -11.27 -2.70 15.54
CA ALA A 12 -11.24 -1.31 15.11
C ALA A 12 -10.26 -1.12 13.94
N THR A 13 -9.16 -1.87 13.94
CA THR A 13 -8.20 -1.86 12.82
C THR A 13 -8.80 -2.50 11.58
N LEU A 14 -9.56 -3.59 11.74
CA LEU A 14 -10.33 -4.18 10.63
C LEU A 14 -11.28 -3.16 10.00
N CYS A 15 -12.07 -2.44 10.82
CA CYS A 15 -12.96 -1.41 10.29
C CYS A 15 -12.18 -0.33 9.52
N LEU A 16 -11.04 0.10 10.05
CA LEU A 16 -10.18 1.09 9.39
C LEU A 16 -9.59 0.56 8.08
N THR A 17 -9.09 -0.68 8.03
CA THR A 17 -8.53 -1.26 6.80
C THR A 17 -9.61 -1.52 5.74
N ILE A 18 -10.83 -1.91 6.15
CA ILE A 18 -11.97 -2.00 5.24
C ILE A 18 -12.28 -0.62 4.65
N LEU A 19 -12.48 0.39 5.49
CA LEU A 19 -12.78 1.75 5.01
C LEU A 19 -11.68 2.31 4.12
N ALA A 20 -10.42 2.12 4.50
CA ALA A 20 -9.27 2.55 3.71
C ALA A 20 -9.21 1.82 2.36
N SER A 21 -9.36 0.49 2.35
CA SER A 21 -9.33 -0.29 1.10
C SER A 21 -10.45 0.09 0.15
N VAL A 22 -11.66 0.36 0.65
CA VAL A 22 -12.80 0.84 -0.16
C VAL A 22 -12.53 2.25 -0.71
N GLY A 23 -11.97 3.15 0.12
CA GLY A 23 -11.57 4.48 -0.33
C GLY A 23 -10.46 4.46 -1.38
N LEU A 24 -9.47 3.58 -1.22
CA LEU A 24 -8.41 3.38 -2.20
C LEU A 24 -8.95 2.80 -3.51
N MET A 25 -9.90 1.85 -3.44
CA MET A 25 -10.58 1.33 -4.64
C MET A 25 -11.35 2.43 -5.38
N TRP A 26 -11.95 3.36 -4.64
CA TRP A 26 -12.66 4.49 -5.25
C TRP A 26 -11.70 5.42 -6.01
N GLU A 27 -10.57 5.78 -5.40
CA GLU A 27 -9.56 6.62 -6.07
C GLU A 27 -8.89 5.91 -7.24
N TRP A 28 -8.60 4.61 -7.09
CA TRP A 28 -8.07 3.78 -8.17
C TRP A 28 -8.97 3.76 -9.40
N GLU A 29 -10.29 3.65 -9.21
CA GLU A 29 -11.25 3.73 -10.31
C GLU A 29 -11.34 5.11 -10.93
N LYS A 30 -11.24 6.15 -10.11
CA LYS A 30 -11.23 7.53 -10.59
C LYS A 30 -10.00 7.81 -11.45
N LEU A 31 -8.83 7.26 -11.09
CA LEU A 31 -7.60 7.34 -11.89
C LEU A 31 -7.75 6.70 -13.28
N GLN A 32 -8.62 5.70 -13.42
CA GLN A 32 -8.92 5.08 -14.71
C GLN A 32 -9.95 5.88 -15.56
N GLY A 33 -10.43 7.02 -15.06
CA GLY A 33 -11.25 7.99 -15.79
C GLY A 33 -12.64 8.21 -15.19
N ALA A 34 -13.40 7.15 -14.89
CA ALA A 34 -14.72 7.27 -14.29
C ALA A 34 -15.09 6.07 -13.43
N VAL A 35 -15.66 6.35 -12.26
CA VAL A 35 -16.17 5.33 -11.35
C VAL A 35 -17.43 4.72 -11.93
N ASN A 36 -17.37 3.45 -12.31
CA ASN A 36 -18.55 2.66 -12.64
C ASN A 36 -19.13 2.06 -11.35
N GLN A 37 -20.34 2.45 -10.98
CA GLN A 37 -20.96 2.05 -9.71
C GLN A 37 -21.08 0.53 -9.54
N GLN A 38 -21.47 -0.21 -10.58
CA GLN A 38 -21.56 -1.67 -10.50
C GLN A 38 -20.19 -2.30 -10.27
N ARG A 39 -19.16 -1.88 -11.03
CA ARG A 39 -17.80 -2.41 -10.85
C ARG A 39 -17.25 -2.07 -9.45
N PHE A 40 -17.49 -0.84 -8.98
CA PHE A 40 -17.06 -0.38 -7.68
C PHE A 40 -17.62 -1.23 -6.53
N VAL A 41 -18.92 -1.58 -6.56
CA VAL A 41 -19.53 -2.42 -5.52
C VAL A 41 -18.83 -3.79 -5.43
N TRP A 42 -18.52 -4.42 -6.57
CA TRP A 42 -17.80 -5.69 -6.59
C TRP A 42 -16.39 -5.59 -6.00
N TRP A 43 -15.64 -4.53 -6.34
CA TRP A 43 -14.29 -4.34 -5.79
C TRP A 43 -14.29 -3.96 -4.32
N ALA A 44 -15.22 -3.11 -3.89
CA ALA A 44 -15.39 -2.77 -2.48
C ALA A 44 -15.73 -4.04 -1.66
N GLY A 45 -16.60 -4.90 -2.19
CA GLY A 45 -16.91 -6.20 -1.58
C GLY A 45 -15.70 -7.13 -1.52
N GLY A 46 -14.94 -7.26 -2.62
CA GLY A 46 -13.72 -8.06 -2.66
C GLY A 46 -12.63 -7.55 -1.70
N ALA A 47 -12.43 -6.23 -1.66
CA ALA A 47 -11.49 -5.58 -0.75
C ALA A 47 -11.88 -5.81 0.71
N ALA A 48 -13.15 -5.63 1.07
CA ALA A 48 -13.65 -5.92 2.42
C ALA A 48 -13.48 -7.40 2.79
N LEU A 49 -13.74 -8.31 1.84
CA LEU A 49 -13.56 -9.75 2.04
C LEU A 49 -12.08 -10.10 2.31
N PHE A 50 -11.11 -9.46 1.64
CA PHE A 50 -9.69 -9.67 1.94
C PHE A 50 -9.37 -9.32 3.39
N GLN A 51 -9.86 -8.17 3.86
CA GLN A 51 -9.64 -7.75 5.25
C GLN A 51 -10.29 -8.71 6.25
N MET A 52 -11.50 -9.19 5.95
CA MET A 52 -12.19 -10.18 6.78
C MET A 52 -11.43 -11.52 6.81
N LEU A 53 -10.98 -12.01 5.66
CA LEU A 53 -10.21 -13.26 5.56
C LEU A 53 -8.89 -13.18 6.33
N ALA A 54 -8.17 -12.06 6.21
CA ALA A 54 -6.99 -11.78 7.02
C ALA A 54 -7.32 -11.76 8.52
N TYR A 55 -8.41 -11.09 8.91
CA TYR A 55 -8.82 -10.98 10.32
C TYR A 55 -9.12 -12.33 10.98
N VAL A 56 -9.74 -13.27 10.24
CA VAL A 56 -10.10 -14.60 10.75
C VAL A 56 -9.02 -15.66 10.50
N GLY A 57 -7.82 -15.26 10.07
CA GLY A 57 -6.70 -16.19 9.83
C GLY A 57 -6.90 -17.13 8.63
N GLN A 58 -7.69 -16.72 7.63
CA GLN A 58 -7.96 -17.47 6.40
C GLN A 58 -7.40 -16.77 5.15
N SER A 59 -6.32 -16.00 5.29
CA SER A 59 -5.65 -15.30 4.19
C SER A 59 -5.20 -16.21 3.05
N ARG A 60 -4.94 -17.50 3.32
CA ARG A 60 -4.72 -18.55 2.31
C ARG A 60 -5.84 -18.68 1.27
N LEU A 61 -7.03 -18.15 1.56
CA LEU A 61 -8.17 -18.13 0.63
C LEU A 61 -8.12 -16.95 -0.36
N ILE A 62 -7.32 -15.91 -0.10
CA ILE A 62 -7.23 -14.72 -0.94
C ILE A 62 -6.83 -15.04 -2.40
N PRO A 63 -5.85 -15.91 -2.68
CA PRO A 63 -5.53 -16.29 -4.07
C PRO A 63 -6.73 -16.93 -4.80
N TRP A 64 -7.54 -17.72 -4.10
CA TRP A 64 -8.75 -18.31 -4.67
C TRP A 64 -9.82 -17.26 -4.96
N VAL A 65 -9.99 -16.27 -4.08
CA VAL A 65 -10.88 -15.14 -4.35
C VAL A 65 -10.39 -14.34 -5.57
N LEU A 66 -9.09 -14.09 -5.71
CA LEU A 66 -8.51 -13.43 -6.88
C LEU A 66 -8.76 -14.23 -8.16
N LEU A 67 -8.62 -15.56 -8.13
CA LEU A 67 -8.93 -16.43 -9.27
C LEU A 67 -10.42 -16.36 -9.63
N ILE A 68 -11.32 -16.44 -8.64
CA ILE A 68 -12.77 -16.33 -8.88
C ILE A 68 -13.10 -14.98 -9.53
N VAL A 69 -12.52 -13.89 -9.03
CA VAL A 69 -12.68 -12.55 -9.63
C VAL A 69 -12.12 -12.53 -11.05
N LEU A 70 -10.93 -13.07 -11.30
CA LEU A 70 -10.34 -13.16 -12.64
C LEU A 70 -11.27 -13.89 -13.62
N PHE A 71 -11.70 -15.10 -13.28
CA PHE A 71 -12.59 -15.90 -14.14
C PHE A 71 -13.93 -15.22 -14.36
N ASN A 72 -14.51 -14.61 -13.33
CA ASN A 72 -15.75 -13.85 -13.46
C ASN A 72 -15.58 -12.64 -14.41
N ARG A 73 -14.46 -11.90 -14.31
CA ARG A 73 -14.18 -10.76 -15.20
C ARG A 73 -13.94 -11.20 -16.63
N ILE A 74 -13.21 -12.31 -16.85
CA ILE A 74 -13.06 -12.90 -18.18
C ILE A 74 -14.43 -13.26 -18.77
N ALA A 75 -15.28 -13.93 -18.01
CA ALA A 75 -16.61 -14.33 -18.47
C ALA A 75 -17.48 -13.12 -18.85
N ILE A 76 -17.49 -12.07 -18.01
CA ILE A 76 -18.26 -10.85 -18.29
C ILE A 76 -17.75 -10.15 -19.56
N GLU A 77 -16.44 -9.98 -19.74
CA GLU A 77 -15.91 -9.32 -20.95
C GLU A 77 -16.10 -10.20 -22.20
N ALA A 78 -16.02 -11.53 -22.08
CA ALA A 78 -16.34 -12.45 -23.18
C ALA A 78 -17.82 -12.38 -23.60
N LEU A 79 -18.75 -12.28 -22.63
CA LEU A 79 -20.18 -12.12 -22.92
C LEU A 79 -20.53 -10.74 -23.51
N ARG A 80 -19.72 -9.71 -23.21
CA ARG A 80 -19.86 -8.37 -23.78
C ARG A 80 -19.28 -8.26 -25.18
N TYR A 81 -18.47 -9.23 -25.62
CA TYR A 81 -17.88 -9.23 -26.94
C TYR A 81 -18.95 -9.48 -28.00
N ASP A 82 -19.32 -8.41 -28.70
CA ASP A 82 -20.32 -8.43 -29.77
C ASP A 82 -19.72 -8.62 -31.17
N GLY A 83 -18.38 -8.66 -31.27
CA GLY A 83 -17.63 -8.78 -32.52
C GLY A 83 -17.77 -7.59 -33.49
N LYS A 84 -18.61 -6.60 -33.15
CA LYS A 84 -18.95 -5.44 -33.98
C LYS A 84 -18.38 -4.15 -33.42
N SER A 85 -18.24 -4.07 -32.09
CA SER A 85 -17.62 -2.95 -31.41
C SER A 85 -16.12 -2.89 -31.74
N GLN A 86 -15.61 -1.67 -31.96
CA GLN A 86 -14.17 -1.41 -32.06
C GLN A 86 -13.48 -1.40 -30.68
N ASP A 87 -14.21 -1.66 -29.60
CA ASP A 87 -13.70 -1.64 -28.23
C ASP A 87 -12.81 -2.86 -27.97
N ARG A 88 -11.50 -2.68 -28.14
CA ARG A 88 -10.48 -3.71 -27.89
C ARG A 88 -9.88 -3.62 -26.49
N GLN A 89 -10.55 -2.98 -25.53
CA GLN A 89 -10.01 -2.73 -24.19
C GLN A 89 -10.38 -3.79 -23.13
N GLY A 90 -11.07 -4.88 -23.50
CA GLY A 90 -11.54 -5.90 -22.56
C GLY A 90 -10.40 -6.50 -21.71
N ALA A 91 -9.27 -6.85 -22.31
CA ALA A 91 -8.11 -7.37 -21.59
C ALA A 91 -7.54 -6.36 -20.57
N SER A 92 -7.42 -5.09 -20.97
CA SER A 92 -6.96 -4.01 -20.09
C SER A 92 -7.90 -3.81 -18.91
N ARG A 93 -9.22 -3.90 -19.11
CA ARG A 93 -10.21 -3.81 -18.02
C ARG A 93 -10.07 -4.96 -17.03
N ILE A 94 -9.81 -6.17 -17.49
CA ILE A 94 -9.57 -7.34 -16.61
C ILE A 94 -8.30 -7.10 -15.79
N ALA A 95 -7.20 -6.69 -16.44
CA ALA A 95 -5.93 -6.44 -15.79
C ALA A 95 -6.04 -5.33 -14.73
N LEU A 96 -6.66 -4.20 -15.06
CA LEU A 96 -6.86 -3.07 -14.14
C LEU A 96 -7.74 -3.44 -12.94
N SER A 97 -8.75 -4.29 -13.16
CA SER A 97 -9.62 -4.79 -12.08
C SER A 97 -8.82 -5.58 -11.03
N LEU A 98 -7.97 -6.50 -11.49
CA LEU A 98 -7.14 -7.32 -10.60
C LEU A 98 -6.04 -6.50 -9.96
N PHE A 99 -5.41 -5.63 -10.74
CA PHE A 99 -4.35 -4.78 -10.26
C PHE A 99 -4.83 -3.89 -9.11
N GLY A 100 -6.03 -3.31 -9.20
CA GLY A 100 -6.62 -2.53 -8.11
C GLY A 100 -6.68 -3.32 -6.80
N LEU A 101 -7.26 -4.53 -6.82
CA LEU A 101 -7.35 -5.39 -5.62
C LEU A 101 -5.96 -5.76 -5.07
N ILE A 102 -5.02 -6.10 -5.93
CA ILE A 102 -3.66 -6.49 -5.54
C ILE A 102 -2.87 -5.30 -5.00
N TYR A 103 -3.04 -4.11 -5.57
CA TYR A 103 -2.25 -2.94 -5.21
C TYR A 103 -2.81 -2.19 -4.00
N ALA A 104 -4.13 -2.11 -3.84
CA ALA A 104 -4.75 -1.27 -2.81
C ALA A 104 -5.49 -2.04 -1.70
N ALA A 105 -5.95 -3.27 -1.94
CA ALA A 105 -6.64 -4.06 -0.89
C ALA A 105 -5.71 -5.09 -0.22
N LEU A 106 -4.95 -5.85 -1.01
CA LEU A 106 -4.08 -6.91 -0.49
C LEU A 106 -3.05 -6.40 0.53
N PRO A 107 -2.32 -5.29 0.32
CA PRO A 107 -1.34 -4.84 1.30
C PRO A 107 -1.96 -4.51 2.65
N LEU A 108 -3.17 -3.95 2.67
CA LEU A 108 -3.89 -3.68 3.92
C LEU A 108 -4.37 -4.96 4.61
N ALA A 109 -4.66 -6.02 3.86
CA ALA A 109 -4.97 -7.34 4.42
C ALA A 109 -3.74 -7.98 5.06
N LEU A 110 -2.58 -7.87 4.41
CA LEU A 110 -1.30 -8.30 5.00
C LEU A 110 -0.94 -7.47 6.25
N LEU A 111 -1.22 -6.16 6.24
CA LEU A 111 -1.06 -5.31 7.42
C LEU A 111 -1.99 -5.76 8.57
N MET A 112 -3.18 -6.25 8.23
CA MET A 112 -4.12 -6.79 9.22
C MET A 112 -3.61 -8.09 9.85
N GLU A 113 -2.95 -8.97 9.09
CA GLU A 113 -2.28 -10.15 9.68
C GLU A 113 -1.11 -9.76 10.58
N ILE A 114 -0.30 -8.77 10.18
CA ILE A 114 0.75 -8.21 11.04
C ILE A 114 0.14 -7.65 12.34
N ARG A 115 -1.05 -7.05 12.30
CA ARG A 115 -1.76 -6.56 13.50
C ARG A 115 -2.15 -7.69 14.46
N LEU A 116 -2.35 -8.90 13.95
CA LEU A 116 -2.80 -10.04 14.77
C LEU A 116 -1.65 -10.78 15.44
N LEU A 117 -0.40 -10.45 15.10
CA LEU A 117 0.78 -10.95 15.81
C LEU A 117 0.76 -10.55 17.29
N ASP A 118 1.53 -11.28 18.09
CA ASP A 118 1.92 -10.82 19.41
C ASP A 118 2.63 -9.47 19.28
N GLN A 119 2.20 -8.50 20.10
CA GLN A 119 2.63 -7.10 19.99
C GLN A 119 2.32 -6.46 18.62
N GLY A 120 1.28 -6.92 17.91
CA GLY A 120 0.85 -6.43 16.60
C GLY A 120 0.86 -4.90 16.42
N PRO A 121 0.38 -4.10 17.39
CA PRO A 121 0.50 -2.65 17.33
C PRO A 121 1.93 -2.11 17.18
N ALA A 122 2.91 -2.74 17.85
CA ALA A 122 4.32 -2.36 17.77
C ALA A 122 4.90 -2.64 16.38
N TRP A 123 4.54 -3.77 15.76
CA TRP A 123 4.92 -4.09 14.38
C TRP A 123 4.37 -3.09 13.36
N ILE A 124 3.12 -2.63 13.54
CA ILE A 124 2.58 -1.54 12.72
C ILE A 124 3.32 -0.22 12.98
N CYS A 125 3.60 0.11 14.25
CA CYS A 125 4.35 1.32 14.60
C CYS A 125 5.75 1.32 13.98
N LEU A 126 6.42 0.16 13.92
CA LEU A 126 7.69 -0.02 13.22
C LEU A 126 7.58 0.41 11.76
N ALA A 127 6.60 -0.13 11.02
CA ALA A 127 6.39 0.22 9.62
C ALA A 127 6.11 1.73 9.44
N LEU A 128 5.20 2.28 10.23
CA LEU A 128 4.80 3.69 10.12
C LEU A 128 5.93 4.66 10.48
N PHE A 129 6.65 4.42 11.57
CA PHE A 129 7.75 5.30 11.97
C PHE A 129 8.91 5.23 10.99
N VAL A 130 9.22 4.07 10.40
CA VAL A 130 10.23 3.98 9.33
C VAL A 130 9.80 4.80 8.11
N ILE A 131 8.55 4.68 7.66
CA ILE A 131 8.05 5.45 6.51
C ILE A 131 8.10 6.95 6.80
N TRP A 132 7.52 7.41 7.92
CA TRP A 132 7.48 8.83 8.25
C TRP A 132 8.87 9.43 8.45
N ALA A 133 9.79 8.68 9.08
CA ALA A 133 11.17 9.09 9.26
C ALA A 133 11.93 9.12 7.93
N THR A 134 11.66 8.16 7.04
CA THR A 134 12.24 8.11 5.69
C THR A 134 11.80 9.32 4.86
N ASP A 135 10.51 9.63 4.84
CA ASP A 135 9.96 10.77 4.09
C ASP A 135 10.50 12.10 4.63
N SER A 136 10.54 12.23 5.96
CA SER A 136 11.09 13.42 6.62
C SER A 136 12.58 13.57 6.32
N GLY A 137 13.35 12.49 6.49
CA GLY A 137 14.78 12.46 6.19
C GLY A 137 15.05 12.83 4.74
N ALA A 138 14.32 12.22 3.80
CA ALA A 138 14.47 12.51 2.38
C ALA A 138 14.11 13.94 2.01
N TYR A 139 13.07 14.50 2.64
CA TYR A 139 12.71 15.90 2.45
C TYR A 139 13.80 16.84 2.95
N PHE A 140 14.29 16.67 4.18
CA PHE A 140 15.26 17.58 4.78
C PHE A 140 16.65 17.47 4.11
N THR A 141 17.16 16.26 3.91
CA THR A 141 18.47 16.08 3.23
C THR A 141 18.38 16.46 1.76
N GLY A 142 17.26 16.13 1.09
CA GLY A 142 17.04 16.50 -0.30
C GLY A 142 16.94 18.01 -0.50
N ARG A 143 16.38 18.74 0.47
CA ARG A 143 16.33 20.20 0.44
C ARG A 143 17.68 20.86 0.78
N ALA A 144 18.42 20.30 1.73
CA ALA A 144 19.69 20.88 2.18
C ALA A 144 20.86 20.59 1.23
N MET A 145 20.89 19.39 0.63
CA MET A 145 22.06 18.86 -0.08
C MET A 145 21.73 18.28 -1.47
N GLY A 146 20.46 18.33 -1.90
CA GLY A 146 20.03 17.65 -3.12
C GLY A 146 20.52 18.32 -4.39
N ASN A 147 21.44 17.65 -5.10
CA ASN A 147 21.98 18.13 -6.37
C ASN A 147 21.52 17.25 -7.54
N VAL A 148 21.47 15.93 -7.34
CA VAL A 148 21.14 14.99 -8.42
C VAL A 148 19.70 14.51 -8.29
N LYS A 149 18.88 14.76 -9.32
CA LYS A 149 17.49 14.31 -9.38
C LYS A 149 17.39 12.78 -9.41
N LEU A 150 16.48 12.22 -8.62
CA LEU A 150 16.27 10.78 -8.53
C LEU A 150 15.47 10.25 -9.72
N ALA A 151 14.30 10.84 -9.98
CA ALA A 151 13.38 10.43 -11.04
C ALA A 151 12.74 11.67 -11.71
N PRO A 152 13.49 12.39 -12.58
CA PRO A 152 13.06 13.70 -13.10
C PRO A 152 11.69 13.70 -13.80
N ARG A 153 11.34 12.60 -14.49
CA ARG A 153 10.07 12.47 -15.22
C ARG A 153 8.87 12.18 -14.33
N LEU A 154 9.08 11.52 -13.20
CA LEU A 154 8.01 11.10 -12.28
C LEU A 154 7.82 12.11 -11.15
N SER A 155 8.93 12.47 -10.49
CA SER A 155 8.97 13.36 -9.33
C SER A 155 10.17 14.31 -9.44
N PRO A 156 9.99 15.50 -10.04
CA PRO A 156 11.06 16.47 -10.27
C PRO A 156 11.72 17.02 -8.99
N LYS A 157 11.06 16.84 -7.84
CA LYS A 157 11.53 17.35 -6.54
C LYS A 157 12.42 16.35 -5.80
N LYS A 158 12.35 15.05 -6.11
CA LYS A 158 13.14 14.01 -5.43
C LYS A 158 14.59 14.00 -5.91
N THR A 159 15.52 13.84 -4.97
CA THR A 159 16.97 13.81 -5.20
C THR A 159 17.58 12.52 -4.65
N ARG A 160 18.74 12.11 -5.19
CA ARG A 160 19.45 10.90 -4.73
C ARG A 160 19.97 11.06 -3.31
N GLU A 161 20.47 12.26 -2.99
CA GLU A 161 20.94 12.64 -1.66
C GLU A 161 19.76 12.65 -0.65
N GLY A 162 18.59 13.09 -1.11
CA GLY A 162 17.32 12.91 -0.42
C GLY A 162 17.08 11.45 -0.08
N ALA A 163 17.06 10.58 -1.10
CA ALA A 163 16.78 9.16 -0.91
C ALA A 163 17.75 8.45 0.07
N ILE A 164 19.04 8.76 -0.03
CA ILE A 164 20.06 8.23 0.89
C ILE A 164 19.85 8.75 2.31
N GLY A 165 19.59 10.04 2.47
CA GLY A 165 19.30 10.63 3.78
C GLY A 165 18.03 10.08 4.42
N GLY A 166 16.98 9.89 3.63
CA GLY A 166 15.76 9.21 4.05
C GLY A 166 16.03 7.78 4.51
N LEU A 167 16.82 7.02 3.75
CA LEU A 167 17.21 5.66 4.12
C LEU A 167 17.93 5.64 5.48
N VAL A 168 18.95 6.48 5.67
CA VAL A 168 19.71 6.54 6.93
C VAL A 168 18.79 6.87 8.11
N VAL A 169 17.95 7.90 7.98
CA VAL A 169 17.04 8.32 9.04
C VAL A 169 15.97 7.25 9.32
N GLY A 170 15.45 6.60 8.28
CA GLY A 170 14.51 5.48 8.38
C GLY A 170 15.09 4.27 9.11
N LEU A 171 16.34 3.90 8.80
CA LEU A 171 17.06 2.81 9.47
C LEU A 171 17.24 3.09 10.97
N SER A 172 17.66 4.31 11.31
CA SER A 172 17.81 4.73 12.71
C SER A 172 16.47 4.71 13.45
N ALA A 173 15.41 5.27 12.85
CA ALA A 173 14.08 5.31 13.45
C ALA A 173 13.48 3.91 13.62
N GLY A 174 13.64 3.03 12.64
CA GLY A 174 13.14 1.65 12.72
C GLY A 174 13.86 0.85 13.79
N THR A 175 15.19 0.97 13.85
CA THR A 175 15.97 0.30 14.89
C THR A 175 15.55 0.82 16.27
N LEU A 176 15.48 2.14 16.46
CA LEU A 176 15.02 2.74 17.72
C LEU A 176 13.60 2.29 18.09
N THR A 177 12.69 2.24 17.12
CA THR A 177 11.31 1.78 17.35
C THR A 177 11.27 0.33 17.79
N ALA A 178 12.01 -0.56 17.13
CA ALA A 178 12.03 -1.97 17.49
C ALA A 178 12.46 -2.19 18.95
N TYR A 179 13.49 -1.47 19.40
CA TYR A 179 13.96 -1.56 20.78
C TYR A 179 13.04 -0.83 21.78
N ALA A 180 12.49 0.33 21.41
CA ALA A 180 11.59 1.10 22.27
C ALA A 180 10.27 0.36 22.57
N PHE A 181 9.82 -0.47 21.64
CA PHE A 181 8.65 -1.34 21.81
C PHE A 181 9.00 -2.77 22.20
N GLU A 182 10.26 -3.06 22.52
CA GLU A 182 10.70 -4.40 22.96
C GLU A 182 10.31 -5.53 21.99
N LEU A 183 10.35 -5.24 20.68
CA LEU A 183 10.10 -6.25 19.67
C LEU A 183 11.16 -7.36 19.75
N PRO A 184 10.80 -8.64 19.50
CA PRO A 184 11.70 -9.77 19.57
C PRO A 184 12.64 -9.85 18.36
N LEU A 185 13.32 -8.75 18.05
CA LEU A 185 14.25 -8.62 16.94
C LEU A 185 15.68 -8.44 17.46
N SER A 186 16.63 -9.19 16.89
CA SER A 186 18.04 -8.82 17.01
C SER A 186 18.30 -7.50 16.28
N TYR A 187 19.42 -6.84 16.60
CA TYR A 187 19.81 -5.59 15.93
C TYR A 187 19.84 -5.74 14.40
N GLY A 188 20.38 -6.85 13.91
CA GLY A 188 20.46 -7.14 12.48
C GLY A 188 19.08 -7.27 11.83
N HIS A 189 18.12 -7.92 12.51
CA HIS A 189 16.75 -8.05 11.99
C HIS A 189 15.96 -6.75 12.06
N ALA A 190 16.14 -5.95 13.11
CA ALA A 190 15.54 -4.62 13.21
C ALA A 190 16.04 -3.69 12.09
N PHE A 191 17.35 -3.70 11.85
CA PHE A 191 17.98 -2.95 10.76
C PHE A 191 17.49 -3.42 9.38
N ALA A 192 17.42 -4.73 9.15
CA ALA A 192 16.94 -5.29 7.89
C ALA A 192 15.46 -4.98 7.62
N ALA A 193 14.59 -5.11 8.63
CA ALA A 193 13.18 -4.72 8.50
C ALA A 193 13.04 -3.24 8.15
N ALA A 194 13.78 -2.35 8.84
CA ALA A 194 13.78 -0.92 8.55
C ALA A 194 14.30 -0.61 7.14
N ALA A 195 15.33 -1.33 6.67
CA ALA A 195 15.86 -1.19 5.31
C ALA A 195 14.81 -1.55 4.26
N ILE A 196 14.13 -2.70 4.44
CA ILE A 196 13.08 -3.18 3.54
C ILE A 196 11.95 -2.16 3.48
N ILE A 197 11.44 -1.72 4.64
CA ILE A 197 10.33 -0.76 4.71
C ILE A 197 10.72 0.58 4.07
N SER A 198 11.91 1.10 4.36
CA SER A 198 12.37 2.40 3.84
C SER A 198 12.57 2.38 2.32
N LEU A 199 13.27 1.36 1.80
CA LEU A 199 13.51 1.23 0.36
C LEU A 199 12.20 1.01 -0.41
N ALA A 200 11.37 0.11 0.09
CA ALA A 200 10.07 -0.18 -0.53
C ALA A 200 9.12 1.02 -0.43
N GLY A 201 9.11 1.75 0.69
CA GLY A 201 8.32 2.97 0.83
C GLY A 201 8.69 4.02 -0.21
N GLN A 202 9.99 4.31 -0.36
CA GLN A 202 10.47 5.25 -1.38
C GLN A 202 10.13 4.81 -2.81
N MET A 203 10.17 3.51 -3.08
CA MET A 203 9.72 2.95 -4.36
C MET A 203 8.21 3.10 -4.54
N GLY A 204 7.42 2.91 -3.49
CA GLY A 204 5.97 3.06 -3.48
C GLY A 204 5.52 4.45 -3.93
N ASP A 205 6.11 5.51 -3.38
CA ASP A 205 5.83 6.90 -3.78
C ASP A 205 6.25 7.16 -5.25
N LEU A 206 7.33 6.55 -5.74
CA LEU A 206 7.69 6.65 -7.17
C LEU A 206 6.69 5.90 -8.08
N VAL A 207 6.20 4.74 -7.66
CA VAL A 207 5.21 3.95 -8.39
C VAL A 207 3.86 4.67 -8.41
N GLU A 208 3.45 5.28 -7.31
CA GLU A 208 2.25 6.09 -7.23
C GLU A 208 2.38 7.34 -8.13
N SER A 209 3.53 8.02 -8.08
CA SER A 209 3.84 9.13 -8.97
C SER A 209 3.73 8.70 -10.44
N PHE A 210 4.17 7.49 -10.79
CA PHE A 210 4.02 6.93 -12.13
C PHE A 210 2.55 6.77 -12.52
N PHE A 211 1.71 6.16 -11.68
CA PHE A 211 0.28 6.02 -11.98
C PHE A 211 -0.43 7.35 -12.18
N LYS A 212 -0.07 8.38 -11.41
CA LYS A 212 -0.61 9.72 -11.61
C LYS A 212 -0.23 10.33 -12.95
N ARG A 213 1.01 10.13 -13.42
CA ARG A 213 1.44 10.64 -14.75
C ARG A 213 0.77 9.90 -15.89
N GLU A 214 0.60 8.58 -15.78
CA GLU A 214 -0.16 7.79 -16.76
C GLU A 214 -1.62 8.24 -16.83
N ALA A 215 -2.23 8.59 -15.69
CA ALA A 215 -3.58 9.14 -15.61
C ALA A 215 -3.66 10.65 -15.93
N ALA A 216 -2.56 11.30 -16.33
CA ALA A 216 -2.46 12.74 -16.59
C ALA A 216 -2.96 13.64 -15.44
N VAL A 217 -2.87 13.16 -14.19
CA VAL A 217 -3.22 13.91 -12.98
C VAL A 217 -2.00 14.20 -12.10
N LYS A 218 -2.16 15.15 -11.19
CA LYS A 218 -1.12 15.49 -10.21
C LYS A 218 -1.33 14.83 -8.86
N ASP A 219 -2.59 14.78 -8.42
CA ASP A 219 -3.04 14.22 -7.14
C ASP A 219 -3.99 13.05 -7.43
N SER A 220 -3.91 11.97 -6.65
CA SER A 220 -4.67 10.74 -6.91
C SER A 220 -6.17 10.87 -6.60
N GLY A 221 -6.53 11.83 -5.76
CA GLY A 221 -7.91 12.07 -5.36
C GLY A 221 -8.09 13.31 -4.49
N GLY A 222 -9.27 13.38 -3.88
CA GLY A 222 -9.65 14.45 -2.96
C GLY A 222 -10.60 13.94 -1.89
N LEU A 223 -10.54 12.64 -1.57
CA LEU A 223 -11.39 12.04 -0.53
C LEU A 223 -11.14 12.65 0.83
N ILE A 224 -9.93 13.18 1.08
CA ILE A 224 -9.59 13.90 2.30
C ILE A 224 -9.56 15.41 1.97
N PRO A 225 -10.59 16.18 2.35
CA PRO A 225 -10.65 17.61 2.06
C PRO A 225 -9.40 18.34 2.55
N GLY A 226 -8.75 19.08 1.65
CA GLY A 226 -7.53 19.85 1.93
C GLY A 226 -6.25 19.03 2.10
N HIS A 227 -6.29 17.70 1.99
CA HIS A 227 -5.15 16.82 2.28
C HIS A 227 -4.73 15.90 1.11
N GLY A 228 -5.41 15.97 -0.04
CA GLY A 228 -5.09 15.16 -1.22
C GLY A 228 -5.83 13.82 -1.24
N GLY A 229 -5.32 12.88 -2.04
CA GLY A 229 -5.87 11.53 -2.14
C GLY A 229 -5.47 10.65 -0.96
N LEU A 230 -6.30 9.66 -0.64
CA LEU A 230 -5.95 8.60 0.30
C LEU A 230 -4.77 7.77 -0.23
N LEU A 231 -4.72 7.55 -1.55
CA LEU A 231 -3.62 6.83 -2.20
C LEU A 231 -2.30 7.58 -2.06
N ASP A 232 -2.29 8.92 -2.19
CA ASP A 232 -1.11 9.77 -1.94
C ASP A 232 -0.55 9.64 -0.51
N ARG A 233 -1.37 9.18 0.45
CA ARG A 233 -1.00 9.08 1.87
C ARG A 233 -0.58 7.69 2.30
N LEU A 234 -0.97 6.68 1.52
CA LEU A 234 -0.73 5.28 1.84
C LEU A 234 0.20 4.60 0.83
N ASP A 235 0.61 5.26 -0.25
CA ASP A 235 1.47 4.72 -1.31
C ASP A 235 2.71 3.96 -0.80
N SER A 236 3.46 4.58 0.09
CA SER A 236 4.68 4.04 0.67
C SER A 236 4.37 2.85 1.56
N LEU A 237 3.27 2.92 2.33
CA LEU A 237 2.83 1.81 3.18
C LEU A 237 2.31 0.63 2.36
N LEU A 238 1.49 0.89 1.33
CA LEU A 238 0.94 -0.14 0.45
C LEU A 238 2.04 -0.90 -0.28
N PHE A 239 3.10 -0.21 -0.71
CA PHE A 239 4.21 -0.85 -1.40
C PHE A 239 5.18 -1.55 -0.43
N ALA A 240 5.41 -0.98 0.76
CA ALA A 240 6.29 -1.58 1.76
C ALA A 240 5.70 -2.83 2.42
N THR A 241 4.39 -2.85 2.66
CA THR A 241 3.76 -3.90 3.46
C THR A 241 3.96 -5.32 2.91
N PRO A 242 3.81 -5.61 1.60
CA PRO A 242 4.02 -6.97 1.09
C PRO A 242 5.45 -7.49 1.30
N LEU A 243 6.46 -6.62 1.13
CA LEU A 243 7.86 -6.99 1.34
C LEU A 243 8.18 -7.15 2.82
N TYR A 244 7.63 -6.28 3.66
CA TYR A 244 7.75 -6.38 5.10
C TYR A 244 7.07 -7.64 5.65
N TYR A 245 5.86 -7.95 5.18
CA TYR A 245 5.13 -9.19 5.50
C TYR A 245 5.94 -10.42 5.09
N ALA A 246 6.46 -10.45 3.86
CA ALA A 246 7.27 -11.57 3.38
C ALA A 246 8.54 -11.78 4.23
N TYR A 247 9.13 -10.69 4.72
CA TYR A 247 10.27 -10.76 5.64
C TYR A 247 9.90 -11.35 7.00
N LEU A 248 8.79 -10.91 7.59
CA LEU A 248 8.29 -11.48 8.86
C LEU A 248 7.93 -12.97 8.71
N LEU A 249 7.34 -13.34 7.58
CA LEU A 249 7.05 -14.74 7.25
C LEU A 249 8.33 -15.57 7.13
N TRP A 250 9.35 -15.04 6.46
CA TRP A 250 10.66 -15.70 6.35
C TRP A 250 11.34 -15.90 7.72
N MET A 251 11.11 -14.98 8.67
CA MET A 251 11.57 -15.10 10.05
C MET A 251 10.75 -16.12 10.89
N GLY A 252 9.65 -16.66 10.34
CA GLY A 252 8.76 -17.58 11.06
C GLY A 252 7.87 -16.91 12.09
N LEU A 253 7.60 -15.61 11.94
CA LEU A 253 6.72 -14.85 12.84
C LEU A 253 5.24 -14.89 12.42
N LEU A 254 4.95 -15.29 11.17
CA LEU A 254 3.61 -15.40 10.56
C LEU A 254 3.30 -16.84 10.14
#